data_AF-A0AA45L237-F1
#
_entry.id   AF-A0AA45L237-F1
#
_cell.length_a   1.000
_cell.length_b   1.000
_cell.length_c   1.000
_cell.angle_alpha   90.00
_cell.angle_beta   90.00
_cell.angle_gamma   90.00
#
_symmetry.space_group_name_H-M   'P 1'
#
loop_
_entity.id
_entity.type
_entity.pdbx_description
1 polymer ?
#
loop_
_entity_poly.entity_id
_entity_poly.type
_entity_poly.pdbx_seq_one_letter_code
_entity_poly.pdbx_strand_id
1 'polypeptide(L)'
;MSGFAVDTRELRGAAGSVRAEVAGLVGSPTLRYRADPVRLGHEGLGAALAGFDDAARVGIAALAADASEFARRLDETAAAYAEADAEAARRSDEHG
;
A
#
# COMPACT_ATOMS: atom_id res chain seq x y z
N MET A 1 -21.35 28.32 -5.04
CA MET A 1 -21.25 27.04 -4.30
C MET A 1 -19.80 26.84 -3.91
N SER A 2 -19.48 26.80 -2.62
CA SER A 2 -18.14 26.41 -2.16
C SER A 2 -18.02 24.89 -2.32
N GLY A 3 -17.51 24.44 -3.46
CA GLY A 3 -17.21 23.02 -3.67
C GLY A 3 -16.13 22.55 -2.70
N PHE A 4 -16.16 21.27 -2.32
CA PHE A 4 -15.05 20.64 -1.62
C PHE A 4 -13.82 20.69 -2.53
N ALA A 5 -12.82 21.50 -2.18
CA ALA A 5 -11.52 21.47 -2.82
C ALA A 5 -10.76 20.26 -2.31
N VAL A 6 -10.51 19.29 -3.19
CA VAL A 6 -9.69 18.12 -2.86
C VAL A 6 -8.25 18.41 -3.24
N ASP A 7 -7.35 18.38 -2.26
CA ASP A 7 -5.93 18.52 -2.54
C ASP A 7 -5.38 17.21 -3.14
N THR A 8 -5.25 17.21 -4.47
CA THR A 8 -4.70 16.07 -5.23
C THR A 8 -3.24 15.77 -4.87
N ARG A 9 -2.49 16.71 -4.28
CA ARG A 9 -1.12 16.46 -3.79
C ARG A 9 -1.13 15.64 -2.51
N GLU A 10 -2.06 15.89 -1.60
CA GLU A 10 -2.20 15.09 -0.38
C GLU A 10 -2.55 13.64 -0.70
N LEU A 11 -3.46 13.41 -1.66
CA LEU A 11 -3.82 12.06 -2.12
C LEU A 11 -2.60 11.31 -2.70
N ARG A 12 -1.82 11.95 -3.57
CA ARG A 12 -0.59 11.37 -4.12
C ARG A 12 0.49 11.15 -3.06
N GLY A 13 0.59 12.07 -2.10
CA GLY A 13 1.50 11.94 -0.95
C GLY A 13 1.14 10.74 -0.07
N ALA A 14 -0.15 10.54 0.18
CA ALA A 14 -0.67 9.37 0.89
C ALA A 14 -0.39 8.08 0.13
N ALA A 15 -0.63 8.04 -1.19
CA ALA A 15 -0.30 6.90 -2.05
C ALA A 15 1.20 6.55 -1.99
N GLY A 16 2.07 7.56 -2.07
CA GLY A 16 3.51 7.39 -1.93
C GLY A 16 3.92 6.84 -0.56
N SER A 17 3.32 7.35 0.51
CA SER A 17 3.59 6.90 1.89
C SER A 17 3.20 5.44 2.08
N VAL A 18 2.00 5.05 1.62
CA VAL A 18 1.53 3.66 1.68
C VAL A 18 2.49 2.72 0.94
N ARG A 19 2.95 3.10 -0.26
CA ARG A 19 3.93 2.30 -1.02
C ARG A 19 5.26 2.16 -0.28
N ALA A 20 5.75 3.22 0.35
CA ALA A 20 6.99 3.19 1.11
C ALA A 20 6.88 2.25 2.33
N GLU A 21 5.77 2.31 3.06
CA GLU A 21 5.50 1.42 4.19
C GLU A 21 5.41 -0.04 3.75
N VAL A 22 4.71 -0.34 2.64
CA VAL A 22 4.63 -1.69 2.06
C VAL A 22 6.01 -2.19 1.65
N ALA A 23 6.81 -1.36 0.98
CA ALA A 23 8.17 -1.71 0.60
C ALA A 23 9.07 -1.99 1.81
N GLY A 24 8.92 -1.20 2.88
CA GLY A 24 9.62 -1.40 4.16
C GLY A 24 9.21 -2.71 4.83
N LEU A 25 7.91 -3.00 4.87
CA LEU A 25 7.36 -4.22 5.45
C LEU A 25 7.87 -5.46 4.68
N VAL A 26 7.66 -5.51 3.37
CA VAL A 26 8.07 -6.65 2.52
C VAL A 26 9.60 -6.81 2.48
N GLY A 27 10.34 -5.71 2.55
CA GLY A 27 11.80 -5.71 2.59
C GLY A 27 12.39 -6.10 3.94
N SER A 28 11.58 -6.17 5.01
CA SER A 28 12.05 -6.31 6.38
C SER A 28 12.85 -7.60 6.61
N PRO A 29 14.05 -7.53 7.22
CA PRO A 29 14.84 -8.70 7.59
C PRO A 29 14.10 -9.66 8.52
N THR A 30 13.18 -9.15 9.34
CA THR A 30 12.36 -9.93 10.27
C THR A 30 11.48 -10.95 9.55
N LEU A 31 11.11 -10.68 8.29
CA LEU A 31 10.31 -11.59 7.45
C LEU A 31 11.16 -12.55 6.61
N ARG A 32 12.47 -12.32 6.59
CA ARG A 32 13.46 -13.18 5.92
C ARG A 32 13.99 -14.26 6.84
N TYR A 33 13.65 -14.21 8.13
CA TYR A 33 13.98 -15.29 9.05
C TYR A 33 13.35 -16.58 8.54
N ARG A 34 14.19 -17.59 8.37
CA ARG A 34 13.78 -18.99 8.22
C ARG A 34 14.38 -19.68 9.42
N ALA A 35 13.52 -20.19 10.28
CA ALA A 35 13.99 -21.11 11.30
C ALA A 35 14.66 -22.31 10.63
N ASP A 36 15.89 -22.62 11.05
CA ASP A 36 16.50 -23.91 10.75
C ASP A 36 16.03 -24.90 11.83
N PRO A 37 15.14 -25.85 11.49
CA PRO A 37 14.60 -26.80 12.46
C PRO A 37 15.70 -27.63 13.12
N VAL A 38 16.80 -27.88 12.41
CA VAL A 38 17.94 -28.68 12.88
C VAL A 38 18.69 -27.97 14.01
N ARG A 39 18.72 -26.63 14.01
CA ARG A 39 19.40 -25.84 15.05
C ARG A 39 18.60 -25.70 16.34
N LEU A 40 17.30 -25.96 16.31
CA LEU A 40 16.41 -25.78 17.47
C LEU A 40 16.44 -26.97 18.43
N GLY A 41 16.95 -28.14 18.01
CA GLY A 41 17.07 -29.33 18.85
C GLY A 41 15.74 -29.89 19.36
N HIS A 42 14.60 -29.38 18.87
CA HIS A 42 13.25 -29.77 19.29
C HIS A 42 12.28 -29.75 18.11
N GLU A 43 11.85 -30.93 17.66
CA GLU A 43 11.05 -31.10 16.44
C GLU A 43 9.72 -30.32 16.48
N GLY A 44 9.00 -30.39 17.61
CA GLY A 44 7.73 -29.66 17.76
C GLY A 44 7.86 -28.13 17.66
N LEU A 45 8.99 -27.57 18.11
CA LEU A 45 9.25 -26.14 18.03
C LEU A 45 9.62 -25.75 16.60
N GLY A 46 10.42 -26.57 15.91
CA GLY A 46 10.73 -26.38 14.50
C GLY A 46 9.48 -26.39 13.62
N ALA A 47 8.57 -27.34 13.85
CA ALA A 47 7.29 -27.43 13.12
C ALA A 47 6.38 -26.21 13.40
N ALA A 48 6.24 -25.81 14.66
CA ALA A 48 5.43 -24.65 15.04
C ALA A 48 5.96 -23.35 14.41
N LEU A 49 7.29 -23.18 14.40
CA LEU A 49 7.92 -21.99 13.83
C LEU A 49 7.85 -21.97 12.31
N ALA A 50 7.98 -23.12 11.64
CA ALA A 50 7.75 -23.23 10.20
C ALA A 50 6.30 -22.88 9.81
N GLY A 51 5.31 -23.33 10.60
CA GLY A 51 3.90 -22.99 10.38
C GLY A 51 3.62 -21.50 10.61
N PHE A 52 4.25 -20.90 11.63
CA PHE A 52 4.19 -19.46 11.85
C PHE A 52 4.82 -18.67 10.68
N ASP A 53 6.02 -19.05 10.23
CA ASP A 53 6.72 -18.37 9.13
C ASP A 53 5.88 -18.41 7.83
N ASP A 54 5.22 -19.52 7.55
CA ASP A 54 4.36 -19.67 6.37
C ASP A 54 3.11 -18.78 6.47
N ALA A 55 2.39 -18.85 7.60
CA ALA A 55 1.22 -18.01 7.86
C ALA A 55 1.56 -16.51 7.83
N ALA A 56 2.70 -16.12 8.40
CA ALA A 56 3.17 -14.74 8.40
C ALA A 56 3.45 -14.24 6.97
N ARG A 57 4.09 -15.06 6.11
CA ARG A 57 4.33 -14.69 4.70
C ARG A 57 3.05 -14.49 3.93
N VAL A 58 2.09 -15.41 4.08
CA VAL A 58 0.79 -15.30 3.42
C VAL A 58 0.06 -14.04 3.87
N GLY A 59 -0.01 -13.79 5.18
CA GLY A 59 -0.68 -12.61 5.74
C GLY A 59 -0.05 -11.30 5.27
N ILE A 60 1.28 -11.23 5.22
CA ILE A 60 1.99 -10.02 4.80
C ILE A 60 1.89 -9.79 3.31
N ALA A 61 1.93 -10.86 2.49
CA ALA A 61 1.69 -10.74 1.06
C ALA A 61 0.28 -10.21 0.77
N ALA A 62 -0.74 -10.69 1.49
CA ALA A 62 -2.12 -10.20 1.36
C ALA A 62 -2.22 -8.72 1.75
N LEU A 63 -1.67 -8.34 2.91
CA LEU A 63 -1.65 -6.95 3.36
C LEU A 63 -0.92 -6.03 2.36
N ALA A 64 0.21 -6.47 1.82
CA ALA A 64 0.96 -5.72 0.81
C ALA A 64 0.15 -5.52 -0.49
N ALA A 65 -0.60 -6.53 -0.91
CA ALA A 65 -1.47 -6.45 -2.08
C ALA A 65 -2.63 -5.44 -1.84
N ASP A 66 -3.33 -5.55 -0.72
CA ASP A 66 -4.44 -4.67 -0.37
C ASP A 66 -3.99 -3.21 -0.22
N ALA A 67 -2.84 -2.98 0.42
CA ALA A 67 -2.27 -1.65 0.57
C ALA A 67 -1.80 -1.05 -0.77
N SER A 68 -1.24 -1.87 -1.67
CA SER A 68 -0.85 -1.44 -3.01
C SER A 68 -2.07 -1.05 -3.86
N GLU A 69 -3.15 -1.83 -3.75
CA GLU A 69 -4.43 -1.53 -4.38
C GLU A 69 -5.05 -0.23 -3.83
N PHE A 70 -4.98 -0.01 -2.52
CA PHE A 70 -5.42 1.24 -1.90
C PHE A 70 -4.62 2.44 -2.41
N ALA A 71 -3.29 2.33 -2.47
CA ALA A 71 -2.44 3.38 -3.03
C ALA A 71 -2.75 3.68 -4.50
N ARG A 72 -3.08 2.66 -5.31
CA ARG A 72 -3.53 2.85 -6.70
C ARG A 72 -4.82 3.65 -6.77
N ARG A 73 -5.81 3.33 -5.94
CA ARG A 73 -7.09 4.06 -5.90
C ARG A 73 -6.93 5.53 -5.47
N LEU A 74 -5.98 5.83 -4.59
CA LEU A 74 -5.64 7.20 -4.22
C LEU A 74 -5.10 8.00 -5.43
N ASP A 75 -4.19 7.41 -6.21
CA ASP A 75 -3.66 8.04 -7.42
C ASP A 75 -4.75 8.24 -8.49
N GLU A 76 -5.62 7.25 -8.68
CA GLU A 76 -6.75 7.34 -9.62
C GLU A 76 -7.74 8.43 -9.20
N THR A 77 -8.03 8.53 -7.92
CA THR A 77 -8.88 9.59 -7.37
C THR A 77 -8.25 10.96 -7.61
N ALA A 78 -6.95 11.10 -7.36
CA ALA A 78 -6.22 12.35 -7.60
C ALA A 78 -6.22 12.74 -9.09
N ALA A 79 -6.13 11.75 -10.00
CA ALA A 79 -6.21 11.99 -11.45
C ALA A 79 -7.61 12.46 -11.86
N ALA A 80 -8.67 11.81 -11.38
CA ALA A 80 -10.05 12.18 -11.68
C ALA A 80 -10.39 13.61 -11.23
N TYR A 81 -9.92 14.03 -10.05
CA TYR A 81 -10.08 15.41 -9.59
C TYR A 81 -9.33 16.41 -10.46
N ALA A 82 -8.08 16.10 -10.85
CA ALA A 82 -7.30 16.97 -11.73
C ALA A 82 -7.94 17.13 -13.12
N GLU A 83 -8.53 16.06 -13.67
CA GLU A 83 -9.28 16.11 -14.92
C GLU A 83 -10.54 16.97 -14.81
N ALA A 84 -11.29 16.82 -13.70
CA ALA A 84 -12.49 17.62 -13.45
C ALA A 84 -12.16 19.11 -13.32
N ASP A 85 -11.08 19.47 -12.62
CA ASP A 85 -10.60 20.84 -12.48
C ASP A 85 -10.17 21.44 -13.82
N ALA A 86 -9.42 20.68 -14.63
CA ALA A 86 -9.00 21.12 -15.97
C ALA A 86 -10.21 21.34 -16.89
N GLU A 87 -11.20 20.46 -16.83
CA GLU A 87 -12.43 20.59 -17.60
C GLU A 87 -13.28 21.79 -17.16
N ALA A 88 -13.37 22.06 -15.86
CA ALA A 88 -14.06 23.23 -15.33
C ALA A 88 -13.37 24.54 -15.77
N ALA A 89 -12.04 24.58 -15.77
CA ALA A 89 -11.28 25.73 -16.25
C ALA A 89 -11.54 26.02 -17.74
N ARG A 90 -11.48 24.98 -18.61
CA ARG A 90 -11.78 25.13 -20.04
C ARG A 90 -13.17 25.71 -20.31
N ARG A 91 -14.19 25.18 -19.62
CA ARG A 91 -15.57 25.67 -19.77
C ARG A 91 -15.75 27.11 -19.27
N SER A 92 -14.97 27.53 -18.27
CA SER A 92 -14.99 28.91 -17.80
C SER A 92 -14.37 29.87 -18.81
N ASP A 93 -13.28 29.45 -19.47
CA ASP A 93 -12.59 30.26 -20.49
C ASP A 93 -13.41 30.39 -21.80
N GLU A 94 -14.24 29.39 -22.13
CA GLU A 94 -15.13 29.41 -23.31
C GLU A 94 -16.40 30.26 -23.13
N HIS A 95 -16.75 30.61 -21.89
CA HIS A 95 -17.98 31.34 -21.55
C HIS A 95 -17.74 32.70 -20.88
N GLY A 96 -16.48 33.12 -20.70
CA GLY A 96 -16.06 34.45 -20.25
C GLY A 96 -15.64 35.35 -21.40
#